data_AF-A0A9P5MN73-F1
#
_entry.id   AF-A0A9P5MN73-F1
#
_cell.length_a   1.000
_cell.length_b   1.000
_cell.length_c   1.000
_cell.angle_alpha   90.00
_cell.angle_beta   90.00
_cell.angle_gamma   90.00
#
_symmetry.space_group_name_H-M   'P 1'
#
loop_
_entity.id
_entity.type
_entity.pdbx_description
1 polymer ?
#
loop_
_entity_poly.entity_id
_entity_poly.type
_entity_poly.pdbx_seq_one_letter_code
_entity_poly.pdbx_strand_id
1 'polypeptide(L)'
;MEGVHDNVHNQVTYHTSENCYLVPPTSTTPLAQNLTGWVTTTDCYAYSPDVGCAVIDPSVASYGTQFNILGGGVFAMMWLDDSVRVWFFHRSSIPPDIQTNSPKPSTWGTPTSFLGNGCDIPSHFWNHQLVFDITFCGVWAGSSYVSSGCPGTCSERVQQPSNFVNASWTINYVHVFGSPGISGGNVTSSAPATRPSGSSTIIKLLTFGIGALGIQTLYTL
;
A
#
# COMPACT_ATOMS: atom_id res chain seq x y z
N MET A 1 -1.10 1.81 1.48
CA MET A 1 -0.16 2.47 2.41
C MET A 1 -0.60 2.09 3.80
N GLU A 2 0.31 1.61 4.63
CA GLU A 2 -0.02 1.16 5.98
C GLU A 2 1.16 1.40 6.95
N GLY A 3 0.85 1.66 8.21
CA GLY A 3 1.83 1.91 9.27
C GLY A 3 1.16 2.26 10.59
N VAL A 4 1.94 2.18 11.68
CA VAL A 4 1.50 2.50 13.04
C VAL A 4 2.54 3.39 13.73
N HIS A 5 2.12 4.13 14.75
CA HIS A 5 3.01 4.96 15.59
C HIS A 5 3.86 5.95 14.76
N ASP A 6 5.13 6.08 15.13
CA ASP A 6 6.12 6.95 14.49
C ASP A 6 6.90 6.23 13.38
N ASN A 7 6.29 5.20 12.75
CA ASN A 7 6.89 4.57 11.57
C ASN A 7 7.23 5.63 10.51
N VAL A 8 8.36 5.46 9.84
CA VAL A 8 8.82 6.35 8.75
C VAL A 8 8.89 5.65 7.39
N HIS A 9 8.72 4.33 7.38
CA HIS A 9 8.66 3.51 6.19
C HIS A 9 7.24 2.99 5.98
N ASN A 10 6.77 3.03 4.74
CA ASN A 10 5.50 2.41 4.37
C ASN A 10 5.65 0.89 4.37
N GLN A 11 4.65 0.20 4.91
CA GLN A 11 4.48 -1.24 4.75
C GLN A 11 3.48 -1.54 3.63
N VAL A 12 3.87 -2.40 2.69
CA VAL A 12 2.96 -3.04 1.74
C VAL A 12 2.66 -4.43 2.27
N THR A 13 1.42 -4.69 2.67
CA THR A 13 0.97 -5.96 3.24
C THR A 13 -0.01 -6.65 2.29
N TYR A 14 0.08 -7.97 2.17
CA TYR A 14 -0.95 -8.78 1.52
C TYR A 14 -1.51 -9.80 2.50
N HIS A 15 -2.83 -9.95 2.44
CA HIS A 15 -3.60 -10.92 3.22
C HIS A 15 -4.43 -11.77 2.26
N THR A 16 -4.26 -13.08 2.33
CA THR A 16 -4.92 -14.05 1.45
C THR A 16 -5.43 -15.25 2.25
N SER A 17 -6.16 -16.15 1.58
CA SER A 17 -6.28 -17.53 2.06
C SER A 17 -4.91 -18.24 1.97
N GLU A 18 -4.83 -19.46 2.51
CA GLU A 18 -3.60 -20.28 2.50
C GLU A 18 -3.02 -20.48 1.09
N ASN A 19 -1.74 -20.86 1.02
CA ASN A 19 -1.00 -21.20 -0.20
C ASN A 19 -0.63 -20.01 -1.11
N CYS A 20 -0.38 -18.85 -0.52
CA CYS A 20 0.16 -17.68 -1.21
C CYS A 20 1.34 -17.12 -0.43
N TYR A 21 2.47 -16.94 -1.11
CA TYR A 21 3.73 -16.55 -0.48
C TYR A 21 4.45 -15.47 -1.26
N LEU A 22 5.07 -14.53 -0.55
CA LEU A 22 6.16 -13.74 -1.10
C LEU A 22 7.40 -14.63 -1.21
N VAL A 23 7.93 -14.78 -2.42
CA VAL A 23 9.16 -15.51 -2.68
C VAL A 23 10.32 -14.51 -2.78
N PRO A 24 11.19 -14.40 -1.76
CA PRO A 24 12.31 -13.48 -1.82
C PRO A 24 13.33 -13.92 -2.89
N PRO A 25 14.08 -12.97 -3.47
CA PRO A 25 15.10 -13.30 -4.45
C PRO A 25 16.18 -14.19 -3.82
N THR A 26 16.51 -15.31 -4.48
CA THR A 26 17.63 -16.18 -4.09
C THR A 26 18.70 -16.17 -5.18
N SER A 27 19.92 -16.65 -4.85
CA SER A 27 21.02 -16.75 -5.81
C SER A 27 20.72 -17.65 -7.02
N THR A 28 19.79 -18.60 -6.89
CA THR A 28 19.35 -19.51 -7.95
C THR A 28 18.08 -19.04 -8.65
N THR A 29 17.35 -18.08 -8.06
CA THR A 29 16.17 -17.45 -8.64
C THR A 29 16.27 -15.91 -8.64
N PRO A 30 17.36 -15.30 -9.17
CA PRO A 30 17.58 -13.86 -9.09
C PRO A 30 16.52 -13.03 -9.83
N LEU A 31 15.84 -13.64 -10.81
CA LEU A 31 14.72 -13.04 -11.56
C LEU A 31 13.37 -13.19 -10.85
N ALA A 32 13.27 -14.00 -9.79
CA ALA A 32 11.98 -14.37 -9.21
C ALA A 32 11.27 -13.22 -8.51
N GLN A 33 11.95 -12.08 -8.27
CA GLN A 33 11.34 -10.76 -8.05
C GLN A 33 12.42 -9.72 -7.78
N ASN A 34 12.74 -8.90 -8.78
CA ASN A 34 13.51 -7.68 -8.55
C ASN A 34 12.56 -6.69 -7.85
N LEU A 35 12.69 -6.54 -6.54
CA LEU A 35 12.00 -5.53 -5.74
C LEU A 35 13.04 -4.72 -4.97
N THR A 36 12.72 -3.47 -4.63
CA THR A 36 13.62 -2.61 -3.84
C THR A 36 13.38 -2.70 -2.34
N GLY A 37 12.20 -3.19 -1.92
CA GLY A 37 11.80 -3.29 -0.52
C GLY A 37 12.46 -4.42 0.28
N TRP A 38 12.23 -4.40 1.59
CA TRP A 38 12.68 -5.45 2.50
C TRP A 38 11.51 -6.35 2.86
N VAL A 39 11.58 -7.62 2.46
CA VAL A 39 10.57 -8.63 2.83
C VAL A 39 10.74 -8.96 4.32
N THR A 40 9.69 -8.78 5.11
CA THR A 40 9.70 -9.04 6.56
C THR A 40 8.95 -10.31 6.94
N THR A 41 7.84 -10.61 6.26
CA THR A 41 7.06 -11.85 6.40
C THR A 41 6.71 -12.39 5.02
N THR A 42 6.79 -13.71 4.84
CA THR A 42 6.62 -14.33 3.51
C THR A 42 5.29 -15.04 3.33
N ASP A 43 4.64 -15.49 4.40
CA ASP A 43 3.34 -16.17 4.33
C ASP A 43 2.20 -15.15 4.32
N CYS A 44 1.40 -15.14 3.25
CA CYS A 44 0.32 -14.18 3.07
C CYS A 44 -0.97 -14.60 3.77
N TYR A 45 -1.01 -15.76 4.44
CA TYR A 45 -2.20 -16.25 5.11
C TYR A 45 -2.69 -15.30 6.21
N ALA A 46 -3.95 -14.88 6.09
CA ALA A 46 -4.52 -13.83 6.92
C ALA A 46 -4.87 -14.25 8.36
N TYR A 47 -4.95 -15.54 8.69
CA TYR A 47 -5.56 -15.94 9.97
C TYR A 47 -4.57 -16.43 11.03
N SER A 48 -3.37 -16.89 10.66
CA SER A 48 -2.45 -17.49 11.62
C SER A 48 -0.99 -17.45 11.17
N PRO A 49 -0.15 -16.57 11.74
CA PRO A 49 -0.49 -15.44 12.61
C PRO A 49 -1.11 -14.33 11.74
N ASP A 50 -2.18 -13.65 12.18
CA ASP A 50 -2.91 -12.58 11.46
C ASP A 50 -2.05 -11.34 11.16
N VAL A 51 -1.03 -11.53 10.32
CA VAL A 51 0.01 -10.54 9.96
C VAL A 51 0.20 -10.48 8.45
N GLY A 52 -0.14 -11.56 7.73
CA GLY A 52 0.08 -11.67 6.29
C GLY A 52 1.56 -11.54 5.90
N CYS A 53 1.79 -11.30 4.61
CA CYS A 53 3.13 -11.15 4.06
C CYS A 53 3.39 -9.67 3.77
N ALA A 54 4.56 -9.17 4.18
CA ALA A 54 4.84 -7.75 4.20
C ALA A 54 6.20 -7.40 3.58
N VAL A 55 6.20 -6.25 2.91
CA VAL A 55 7.39 -5.61 2.34
C VAL A 55 7.48 -4.18 2.84
N ILE A 56 8.62 -3.82 3.44
CA ILE A 56 8.91 -2.46 3.90
C ILE A 56 9.58 -1.67 2.78
N ASP A 57 9.05 -0.48 2.48
CA ASP A 57 9.69 0.45 1.53
C ASP A 57 10.99 0.99 2.14
N PRO A 58 12.12 0.96 1.42
CA PRO A 58 13.42 1.35 1.99
C PRO A 58 13.53 2.86 2.21
N SER A 59 12.63 3.66 1.63
CA SER A 59 12.63 5.10 1.78
C SER A 59 11.98 5.51 3.10
N VAL A 60 12.74 6.22 3.94
CA VAL A 60 12.24 6.90 5.16
C VAL A 60 11.22 8.01 4.86
N ALA A 61 11.03 8.32 3.58
CA ALA A 61 10.10 9.34 3.10
C ALA A 61 8.89 8.73 2.37
N SER A 62 8.66 7.41 2.54
CA SER A 62 7.50 6.70 2.00
C SER A 62 6.27 6.76 2.91
N TYR A 63 6.43 7.17 4.17
CA TYR A 63 5.32 7.25 5.12
C TYR A 63 5.49 8.40 6.12
N GLY A 64 4.37 8.83 6.71
CA GLY A 64 4.35 9.70 7.88
C GLY A 64 4.94 11.10 7.66
N THR A 65 5.62 11.61 8.69
CA THR A 65 6.09 12.99 8.76
C THR A 65 7.01 13.37 7.61
N GLN A 66 7.97 12.52 7.26
CA GLN A 66 8.93 12.83 6.20
C GLN A 66 8.28 12.81 4.82
N PHE A 67 7.33 11.90 4.57
CA PHE A 67 6.50 11.92 3.37
C PHE A 67 5.76 13.25 3.24
N ASN A 68 5.16 13.74 4.33
CA ASN A 68 4.43 15.00 4.36
C ASN A 68 5.34 16.22 4.12
N ILE A 69 6.50 16.28 4.79
CA ILE A 69 7.48 17.38 4.63
C ILE A 69 7.95 17.51 3.18
N LEU A 70 8.09 16.40 2.47
CA LEU A 70 8.54 16.38 1.07
C LEU A 70 7.39 16.57 0.06
N GLY A 71 6.19 16.95 0.51
CA GLY A 71 5.03 17.22 -0.35
C GLY A 71 4.35 15.96 -0.88
N GLY A 72 4.55 14.84 -0.19
CA GLY A 72 3.99 13.54 -0.52
C GLY A 72 4.57 12.92 -1.80
N GLY A 73 3.72 12.23 -2.55
CA GLY A 73 4.14 11.46 -3.71
C GLY A 73 3.00 10.69 -4.35
N VAL A 74 3.38 9.69 -5.15
CA VAL A 74 2.44 8.80 -5.82
C VAL A 74 2.73 7.37 -5.42
N PHE A 75 1.69 6.67 -4.97
CA PHE A 75 1.69 5.21 -4.91
C PHE A 75 1.02 4.69 -6.17
N ALA A 76 1.66 3.72 -6.82
CA ALA A 76 1.12 3.05 -7.98
C ALA A 76 1.03 1.55 -7.73
N MET A 77 -0.10 0.93 -8.07
CA MET A 77 -0.29 -0.51 -7.98
C MET A 77 -0.72 -1.05 -9.34
N MET A 78 0.08 -1.93 -9.92
CA MET A 78 -0.28 -2.71 -11.10
C MET A 78 -0.71 -4.09 -10.67
N TRP A 79 -1.95 -4.44 -10.98
CA TRP A 79 -2.52 -5.75 -10.72
C TRP A 79 -2.84 -6.42 -12.05
N LEU A 80 -2.23 -7.60 -12.24
CA LEU A 80 -2.37 -8.52 -13.36
C LEU A 80 -2.79 -9.91 -12.84
N ASP A 81 -3.17 -10.80 -13.75
CA ASP A 81 -3.50 -12.19 -13.41
C ASP A 81 -2.28 -12.98 -12.87
N ASP A 82 -1.05 -12.52 -13.14
CA ASP A 82 0.18 -13.20 -12.71
C ASP A 82 0.90 -12.51 -11.55
N SER A 83 0.56 -11.25 -11.25
CA SER A 83 1.28 -10.46 -10.26
C SER A 83 0.52 -9.24 -9.76
N VAL A 84 0.81 -8.86 -8.52
CA VAL A 84 0.54 -7.53 -7.96
C VAL A 84 1.87 -6.85 -7.72
N ARG A 85 2.03 -5.62 -8.21
CA ARG A 85 3.27 -4.84 -8.09
C ARG A 85 2.95 -3.45 -7.56
N VAL A 86 3.75 -2.97 -6.62
CA VAL A 86 3.57 -1.67 -5.97
C VAL A 86 4.83 -0.85 -6.10
N TRP A 87 4.68 0.41 -6.51
CA TRP A 87 5.73 1.42 -6.55
C TRP A 87 5.36 2.59 -5.65
N PHE A 88 6.41 3.22 -5.13
CA PHE A 88 6.34 4.55 -4.54
C PHE A 88 7.24 5.50 -5.33
N PHE A 89 6.70 6.64 -5.71
CA PHE A 89 7.43 7.74 -6.32
C PHE A 89 7.35 8.98 -5.43
N HIS A 90 8.50 9.51 -5.03
CA HIS A 90 8.58 10.82 -4.39
C HIS A 90 8.01 11.90 -5.30
N ARG A 91 7.52 13.01 -4.72
CA ARG A 91 6.96 14.16 -5.47
C ARG A 91 7.82 14.59 -6.65
N SER A 92 9.14 14.68 -6.47
CA SER A 92 10.10 15.11 -7.49
C SER A 92 10.47 14.03 -8.51
N SER A 93 10.08 12.78 -8.29
CA SER A 93 10.41 11.63 -9.15
C SER A 93 9.18 10.96 -9.74
N ILE A 94 8.01 11.62 -9.72
CA ILE A 94 6.79 11.09 -10.34
C ILE A 94 7.04 10.98 -11.86
N PRO A 95 6.90 9.78 -12.44
CA PRO A 95 7.05 9.58 -13.88
C PRO A 95 6.11 10.49 -14.70
N PRO A 96 6.59 11.17 -15.77
CA PRO A 96 5.77 12.10 -16.55
C PRO A 96 4.50 11.48 -17.14
N ASP A 97 4.55 10.19 -17.49
CA ASP A 97 3.43 9.42 -18.03
C ASP A 97 2.27 9.27 -17.02
N ILE A 98 2.55 9.26 -15.72
CA ILE A 98 1.52 9.34 -14.67
C ILE A 98 0.87 10.74 -14.67
N GLN A 99 1.67 11.80 -14.81
CA GLN A 99 1.17 13.19 -14.80
C GLN A 99 0.26 13.48 -16.00
N THR A 100 0.49 12.81 -17.13
CA THR A 100 -0.33 12.92 -18.33
C THR A 100 -1.44 11.87 -18.43
N ASN A 101 -1.73 11.13 -17.35
CA ASN A 101 -2.73 10.05 -17.32
C ASN A 101 -2.57 9.01 -18.44
N SER A 102 -1.33 8.73 -18.84
CA SER A 102 -0.98 7.72 -19.86
C SER A 102 0.11 6.79 -19.34
N PRO A 103 -0.14 6.12 -18.20
CA PRO A 103 0.91 5.42 -17.47
C PRO A 103 1.49 4.23 -18.26
N LYS A 104 2.80 4.05 -18.15
CA LYS A 104 3.61 3.00 -18.78
C LYS A 104 4.49 2.33 -17.72
N PRO A 105 3.95 1.35 -16.97
CA PRO A 105 4.69 0.68 -15.89
C PRO A 105 6.02 0.04 -16.31
N SER A 106 6.18 -0.34 -17.59
CA SER A 106 7.42 -0.88 -18.13
C SER A 106 8.61 0.10 -18.07
N THR A 107 8.37 1.41 -17.92
CA THR A 107 9.42 2.43 -17.80
C THR A 107 9.70 2.88 -16.37
N TRP A 108 8.97 2.36 -15.37
CA TRP A 108 9.08 2.81 -13.97
C TRP A 108 10.21 2.14 -13.18
N GLY A 109 10.87 1.14 -13.77
CA GLY A 109 11.91 0.38 -13.11
C GLY A 109 11.37 -0.58 -12.06
N THR A 110 12.22 -0.94 -11.12
CA THR A 110 11.98 -1.97 -10.10
C THR A 110 10.90 -1.53 -9.10
N PRO A 111 9.84 -2.33 -8.86
CA PRO A 111 8.82 -2.02 -7.85
C PRO A 111 9.35 -2.10 -6.42
N THR A 112 8.71 -1.40 -5.49
CA THR A 112 8.93 -1.56 -4.05
C THR A 112 8.54 -2.98 -3.60
N SER A 113 7.39 -3.46 -4.07
CA SER A 113 6.84 -4.77 -3.73
C SER A 113 6.33 -5.48 -4.98
N PHE A 114 6.47 -6.79 -5.00
CA PHE A 114 5.85 -7.68 -5.98
C PHE A 114 5.31 -8.89 -5.21
N LEU A 115 4.14 -9.37 -5.62
CA LEU A 115 3.57 -10.67 -5.25
C LEU A 115 3.20 -11.38 -6.55
N GLY A 116 3.60 -12.63 -6.74
CA GLY A 116 3.28 -13.38 -7.95
C GLY A 116 3.83 -14.80 -7.90
N ASN A 117 5.12 -15.00 -8.19
CA ASN A 117 5.74 -16.33 -8.06
C ASN A 117 5.56 -16.84 -6.62
N GLY A 118 4.78 -17.91 -6.43
CA GLY A 118 4.40 -18.41 -5.09
C GLY A 118 2.97 -18.07 -4.67
N CYS A 119 2.17 -17.42 -5.52
CA CYS A 119 0.79 -17.06 -5.24
C CYS A 119 -0.06 -17.08 -6.53
N ASP A 120 -1.19 -17.80 -6.50
CA ASP A 120 -2.15 -17.78 -7.60
C ASP A 120 -3.06 -16.55 -7.48
N ILE A 121 -2.62 -15.41 -8.04
CA ILE A 121 -3.31 -14.12 -7.88
C ILE A 121 -4.82 -14.20 -8.17
N PRO A 122 -5.32 -14.84 -9.23
CA PRO A 122 -6.75 -14.88 -9.54
C PRO A 122 -7.59 -15.72 -8.56
N SER A 123 -6.99 -16.60 -7.76
CA SER A 123 -7.72 -17.34 -6.70
C SER A 123 -7.76 -16.62 -5.37
N HIS A 124 -6.91 -15.60 -5.17
CA HIS A 124 -6.83 -14.84 -3.91
C HIS A 124 -7.31 -13.38 -4.04
N PHE A 125 -7.24 -12.79 -5.24
CA PHE A 125 -7.58 -11.39 -5.47
C PHE A 125 -8.72 -11.27 -6.49
N TRP A 126 -9.81 -10.62 -6.09
CA TRP A 126 -10.92 -10.26 -6.98
C TRP A 126 -11.61 -8.99 -6.50
N ASN A 127 -12.19 -8.23 -7.41
CA ASN A 127 -13.08 -7.07 -7.17
C ASN A 127 -12.80 -6.27 -5.87
N HIS A 128 -11.61 -5.67 -5.76
CA HIS A 128 -11.25 -4.86 -4.61
C HIS A 128 -12.00 -3.51 -4.56
N GLN A 129 -12.24 -3.03 -3.35
CA GLN A 129 -12.64 -1.66 -3.07
C GLN A 129 -11.42 -0.87 -2.60
N LEU A 130 -11.35 0.40 -2.98
CA LEU A 130 -10.33 1.30 -2.45
C LEU A 130 -10.82 1.87 -1.13
N VAL A 131 -10.02 1.72 -0.08
CA VAL A 131 -10.33 2.17 1.27
C VAL A 131 -9.27 3.17 1.73
N PHE A 132 -9.74 4.28 2.29
CA PHE A 132 -8.90 5.24 3.02
C PHE A 132 -9.48 5.37 4.42
N ASP A 133 -8.70 4.97 5.41
CA ASP A 133 -9.08 5.09 6.81
C ASP A 133 -7.90 5.60 7.65
N ILE A 134 -8.23 6.06 8.85
CA ILE A 134 -7.31 6.30 9.95
C ILE A 134 -8.03 5.74 11.18
N THR A 135 -7.50 4.66 11.73
CA THR A 135 -7.96 4.08 12.99
C THR A 135 -6.92 4.28 14.08
N PHE A 136 -7.32 4.08 15.34
CA PHE A 136 -6.44 4.28 16.49
C PHE A 136 -6.37 3.02 17.35
N CYS A 137 -5.18 2.74 17.86
CA CYS A 137 -4.89 1.57 18.68
C CYS A 137 -5.24 0.27 17.94
N GLY A 138 -6.37 -0.36 18.27
CA GLY A 138 -6.80 -1.62 17.66
C GLY A 138 -5.76 -2.74 17.84
N VAL A 139 -5.84 -3.74 16.96
CA VAL A 139 -4.99 -4.94 17.03
C VAL A 139 -3.53 -4.57 16.81
N TRP A 140 -3.20 -3.89 15.73
CA TRP A 140 -1.80 -3.62 15.40
C TRP A 140 -1.19 -2.49 16.23
N ALA A 141 -1.70 -1.25 16.13
CA ALA A 141 -1.10 -0.14 16.87
C ALA A 141 -1.26 -0.34 18.38
N GLY A 142 -2.40 -0.83 18.86
CA GLY A 142 -2.65 -1.01 20.29
C GLY A 142 -1.70 -2.03 20.93
N SER A 143 -1.52 -3.20 20.31
CA SER A 143 -0.65 -4.25 20.86
C SER A 143 0.84 -3.89 20.81
N SER A 144 1.26 -3.11 19.81
CA SER A 144 2.66 -2.72 19.62
C SER A 144 3.04 -1.40 20.29
N TYR A 145 2.10 -0.67 20.89
CA TYR A 145 2.33 0.66 21.47
C TYR A 145 3.40 0.68 22.57
N VAL A 146 3.43 -0.35 23.42
CA VAL A 146 4.42 -0.41 24.52
C VAL A 146 5.84 -0.62 23.99
N SER A 147 5.99 -1.38 22.91
CA SER A 147 7.30 -1.65 22.30
C SER A 147 7.72 -0.59 21.28
N SER A 148 6.85 0.35 20.90
CA SER A 148 7.16 1.41 19.94
C SER A 148 7.88 2.61 20.56
N GLY A 149 7.98 2.68 21.89
CA GLY A 149 8.61 3.79 22.60
C GLY A 149 7.70 5.01 22.77
N CYS A 150 6.42 4.91 22.42
CA CYS A 150 5.45 5.98 22.64
C CYS A 150 5.16 6.17 24.15
N PRO A 151 4.96 7.41 24.63
CA PRO A 151 4.70 7.66 26.04
C PRO A 151 3.30 7.22 26.46
N GLY A 152 3.16 6.81 27.73
CA GLY A 152 1.89 6.40 28.33
C GLY A 152 1.29 5.16 27.67
N THR A 153 -0.03 5.13 27.58
CA THR A 153 -0.79 4.08 26.87
C THR A 153 -1.46 4.63 25.63
N CYS A 154 -1.79 3.74 24.67
CA CYS A 154 -2.52 4.15 23.47
C CYS A 154 -3.87 4.81 23.81
N SER A 155 -4.58 4.31 24.83
CA SER A 155 -5.86 4.86 25.30
C SER A 155 -5.72 6.29 25.84
N GLU A 156 -4.65 6.59 26.58
CA GLU A 156 -4.38 7.95 27.06
C GLU A 156 -4.00 8.88 25.91
N ARG A 157 -3.22 8.38 24.95
CA ARG A 157 -2.77 9.16 23.79
C ARG A 157 -3.94 9.63 22.92
N VAL A 158 -4.93 8.76 22.68
CA VAL A 158 -6.11 9.07 21.86
C VAL A 158 -7.07 10.06 22.52
N GLN A 159 -7.04 10.19 23.85
CA GLN A 159 -7.87 11.16 24.58
C GLN A 159 -7.42 12.62 24.41
N GLN A 160 -6.26 12.85 23.79
CA GLN A 160 -5.69 14.19 23.59
C GLN A 160 -5.75 14.58 22.10
N PRO A 161 -6.76 15.35 21.65
CA PRO A 161 -6.96 15.70 20.24
C PRO A 161 -5.78 16.45 19.61
N SER A 162 -5.02 17.21 20.39
CA SER A 162 -3.82 17.93 19.94
C SER A 162 -2.73 17.02 19.37
N ASN A 163 -2.76 15.72 19.67
CA ASN A 163 -1.82 14.75 19.12
C ASN A 163 -2.10 14.40 17.64
N PHE A 164 -3.27 14.75 17.12
CA PHE A 164 -3.77 14.26 15.82
C PHE A 164 -4.00 15.38 14.79
N VAL A 165 -3.41 16.55 14.98
CA VAL A 165 -3.56 17.69 14.06
C VAL A 165 -3.08 17.41 12.63
N ASN A 166 -2.18 16.43 12.47
CA ASN A 166 -1.65 15.99 11.16
C ASN A 166 -2.17 14.59 10.75
N ALA A 167 -3.12 14.02 11.48
CA ALA A 167 -3.70 12.71 11.15
C ALA A 167 -4.86 12.86 10.16
N SER A 168 -4.53 13.22 8.92
CA SER A 168 -5.51 13.37 7.83
C SER A 168 -4.90 13.00 6.47
N TRP A 169 -5.75 12.61 5.52
CA TRP A 169 -5.36 12.41 4.14
C TRP A 169 -5.63 13.67 3.32
N THR A 170 -4.64 14.18 2.61
CA THR A 170 -4.84 15.16 1.54
C THR A 170 -4.61 14.48 0.20
N ILE A 171 -5.69 14.27 -0.55
CA ILE A 171 -5.70 13.45 -1.76
C ILE A 171 -5.83 14.36 -2.97
N ASN A 172 -4.84 14.34 -3.86
CA ASN A 172 -4.92 15.11 -5.10
C ASN A 172 -5.72 14.38 -6.17
N TYR A 173 -5.51 13.06 -6.32
CA TYR A 173 -6.22 12.24 -7.30
C TYR A 173 -6.16 10.75 -6.97
N VAL A 174 -7.19 10.05 -7.44
CA VAL A 174 -7.26 8.58 -7.56
C VAL A 174 -7.56 8.28 -9.02
N HIS A 175 -6.66 7.60 -9.73
CA HIS A 175 -6.93 7.13 -11.08
C HIS A 175 -6.84 5.62 -11.14
N VAL A 176 -7.85 4.99 -11.76
CA VAL A 176 -7.88 3.56 -12.08
C VAL A 176 -7.91 3.42 -13.59
N PHE A 177 -6.89 2.76 -14.13
CA PHE A 177 -6.79 2.43 -15.54
C PHE A 177 -7.12 0.95 -15.73
N GLY A 178 -7.95 0.65 -16.73
CA GLY A 178 -8.37 -0.70 -17.12
C GLY A 178 -8.02 -0.99 -18.58
N SER A 179 -7.83 -2.26 -18.94
CA SER A 179 -7.83 -2.65 -20.36
C SER A 179 -9.16 -2.26 -21.02
N PRO A 180 -9.16 -1.80 -22.29
CA PRO A 180 -10.39 -1.49 -23.02
C PRO A 180 -11.22 -2.77 -23.16
N GLY A 181 -12.33 -2.84 -22.43
CA GLY A 181 -13.18 -4.04 -22.34
C GLY A 181 -14.13 -4.07 -21.15
N ILE A 182 -13.92 -3.23 -20.13
CA ILE A 182 -14.88 -3.05 -19.04
C ILE A 182 -15.34 -1.59 -19.03
N SER A 183 -16.51 -1.36 -19.64
CA SER A 183 -17.28 -0.14 -19.44
C SER A 183 -17.59 0.00 -17.95
N GLY A 184 -17.01 1.02 -17.29
CA GLY A 184 -17.34 1.37 -15.93
C GLY A 184 -18.82 1.75 -15.84
N GLY A 185 -19.65 0.81 -15.41
CA GLY A 185 -21.00 1.12 -14.97
C GLY A 185 -20.91 1.94 -13.68
N ASN A 186 -21.66 3.04 -13.60
CA ASN A 186 -21.96 3.66 -12.32
C ASN A 186 -22.68 2.62 -11.45
N VAL A 187 -21.99 2.03 -10.47
CA VAL A 187 -22.60 1.12 -9.50
C VAL A 187 -22.74 1.85 -8.17
N THR A 188 -23.96 2.32 -7.92
CA THR A 188 -24.44 2.60 -6.57
C THR A 188 -24.77 1.27 -5.86
N SER A 189 -24.26 1.12 -4.63
CA SER A 189 -24.63 0.13 -3.59
C SER A 189 -23.92 -1.25 -3.52
N SER A 190 -23.21 -1.40 -2.41
CA SER A 190 -22.94 -2.51 -1.45
C SER A 190 -23.48 -3.95 -1.65
N ALA A 191 -23.54 -4.51 -2.85
CA ALA A 191 -23.74 -5.97 -3.00
C ALA A 191 -22.41 -6.75 -3.00
N PRO A 192 -22.33 -7.96 -2.39
CA PRO A 192 -21.14 -8.82 -2.50
C PRO A 192 -20.95 -9.26 -3.95
N ALA A 193 -19.80 -8.97 -4.54
CA ALA A 193 -19.51 -9.34 -5.91
C ALA A 193 -19.24 -10.84 -6.02
N THR A 194 -20.09 -11.57 -6.75
CA THR A 194 -19.82 -12.95 -7.16
C THR A 194 -18.74 -12.99 -8.24
N ARG A 195 -17.91 -14.04 -8.23
CA ARG A 195 -16.79 -14.25 -9.15
C ARG A 195 -17.29 -14.40 -10.60
N PRO A 196 -16.86 -13.54 -11.56
CA PRO A 196 -17.12 -13.77 -12.98
C PRO A 196 -16.37 -15.02 -13.45
N SER A 197 -17.04 -15.89 -14.21
CA SER A 197 -16.48 -17.14 -14.72
C SER A 197 -15.65 -16.99 -16.00
N GLY A 198 -14.93 -15.88 -16.17
CA GLY A 198 -14.15 -15.59 -17.37
C GLY A 198 -12.76 -15.08 -17.02
N SER A 199 -11.72 -15.74 -17.55
CA SER A 199 -10.36 -15.20 -17.56
C SER A 199 -10.35 -13.99 -18.49
N SER A 200 -10.45 -12.81 -17.89
CA SER A 200 -10.23 -11.54 -18.57
C SER A 200 -8.95 -10.99 -17.96
N THR A 201 -7.94 -10.70 -18.78
CA THR A 201 -6.73 -10.02 -18.32
C THR A 201 -7.11 -8.62 -17.83
N ILE A 202 -7.38 -8.52 -16.53
CA ILE A 202 -7.71 -7.26 -15.88
C ILE A 202 -6.38 -6.60 -15.58
N ILE A 203 -5.94 -5.71 -16.47
CA ILE A 203 -4.87 -4.77 -16.14
C ILE A 203 -5.52 -3.66 -15.32
N LYS A 204 -5.39 -3.72 -14.00
CA LYS A 204 -5.78 -2.60 -13.13
C LYS A 204 -4.53 -1.89 -12.71
N LEU A 205 -4.38 -0.66 -13.16
CA LEU A 205 -3.37 0.24 -12.63
C LEU A 205 -4.05 1.31 -11.79
N LEU A 206 -3.74 1.33 -10.51
CA LEU A 206 -4.13 2.40 -9.61
C LEU A 206 -2.95 3.35 -9.46
N THR A 207 -3.19 4.65 -9.61
CA THR A 207 -2.25 5.68 -9.16
C THR A 207 -2.96 6.61 -8.19
N PHE A 208 -2.29 6.92 -7.08
CA PHE A 208 -2.86 7.75 -6.03
C PHE A 208 -1.85 8.80 -5.58
N GLY A 209 -2.17 10.06 -5.85
CA GLY A 209 -1.36 11.21 -5.48
C GLY A 209 -1.81 11.77 -4.14
N ILE A 210 -0.94 11.71 -3.13
CA ILE A 210 -1.20 12.29 -1.80
C ILE A 210 -0.40 13.58 -1.72
N GLY A 211 -1.09 14.69 -1.51
CA GLY A 211 -0.48 15.98 -1.19
C GLY A 211 -0.29 16.14 0.32
N ALA A 212 0.48 17.13 0.73
CA ALA A 212 0.44 17.66 2.09
C ALA A 212 0.08 19.14 2.01
N LEU A 213 -0.91 19.56 2.79
CA LEU A 213 -1.10 20.95 3.17
C LEU A 213 -1.35 20.97 4.68
N GLY A 214 -0.29 21.26 5.43
CA GLY A 214 -0.27 21.25 6.88
C GLY A 214 1.15 21.33 7.43
N ILE A 215 1.94 22.30 6.94
CA ILE A 215 3.19 22.65 7.62
C ILE A 215 2.80 23.36 8.90
N GLN A 216 2.87 22.65 10.02
CA GLN A 216 3.17 23.32 11.28
C GLN A 216 4.24 22.52 12.00
N THR A 217 5.48 22.97 11.78
CA THR A 217 6.60 22.75 12.67
C THR A 217 6.16 23.18 14.07
N LEU A 218 5.84 22.22 14.94
CA LEU A 218 5.69 22.46 16.37
C LEU A 218 6.73 21.59 17.08
N TYR A 219 7.84 22.29 17.35
CA TYR A 219 8.85 22.05 18.36
C TYR A 219 8.72 20.78 19.21
N THR A 220 9.78 19.99 19.17
CA THR A 220 10.23 19.14 20.28
C THR A 220 10.11 19.90 21.60
N LEU A 221 9.33 19.36 22.53
CA LEU A 221 9.65 19.40 23.95
C LEU A 221 10.19 18.03 24.34
#